data_AF-A0A7H8HP08-F1
#
_entry.id   AF-A0A7H8HP08-F1
#
_cell.length_a   1.000
_cell.length_b   1.000
_cell.length_c   1.000
_cell.angle_alpha   90.00
_cell.angle_beta   90.00
_cell.angle_gamma   90.00
#
_symmetry.space_group_name_H-M   'P 1'
#
loop_
_entity.id
_entity.type
_entity.pdbx_description
1 polymer ?
#
loop_
_entity_poly.entity_id
_entity_poly.type
_entity_poly.pdbx_seq_one_letter_code
_entity_poly.pdbx_strand_id
1 'polypeptide(L)'
;MTTPNTDPAARIREIFAGAVSDGLRADSVRGASDAEIDGWAAEQGARAVPEAVREVLRLIGRDHGLWLAGSSLGVGAVQRDAKNHLLATLTTMNDPLEDPEGALVLVEHQSYTFHVVDGAKTDLPDPPVWLVTEGEGAEEQWESVSSWFRAITPDVARYRERLEVMQELGRRRIPDWAQYIEPR
;
A
#
# COMPACT_ATOMS: atom_id res chain seq x y z
N MET A 1 7.11 2.69 28.98
CA MET A 1 7.68 2.26 27.69
C MET A 1 7.02 0.95 27.34
N THR A 2 6.01 1.00 26.47
CA THR A 2 5.37 -0.21 25.92
C THR A 2 6.39 -0.89 25.02
N THR A 3 6.63 -2.19 25.25
CA THR A 3 7.45 -3.01 24.37
C THR A 3 6.91 -2.91 22.93
N PRO A 4 7.76 -2.68 21.92
CA PRO A 4 7.30 -2.71 20.54
C PRO A 4 6.68 -4.07 20.27
N ASN A 5 5.46 -4.07 19.74
CA ASN A 5 4.73 -5.27 19.42
C ASN A 5 5.50 -6.03 18.33
N THR A 6 5.93 -7.26 18.62
CA THR A 6 6.70 -8.09 17.68
C THR A 6 5.80 -8.80 16.67
N ASP A 7 4.49 -8.83 16.88
CA ASP A 7 3.49 -9.33 15.94
C ASP A 7 3.29 -8.32 14.78
N PRO A 8 3.63 -8.69 13.53
CA PRO A 8 3.43 -7.82 12.36
C PRO A 8 1.97 -7.42 12.16
N ALA A 9 1.03 -8.34 12.31
CA ALA A 9 -0.38 -8.06 12.11
C ALA A 9 -0.88 -7.05 13.14
N ALA A 10 -0.46 -7.18 14.40
CA ALA A 10 -0.81 -6.21 15.42
C ALA A 10 -0.21 -4.83 15.14
N ARG A 11 1.02 -4.74 14.62
CA ARG A 11 1.65 -3.47 14.23
C ARG A 11 0.91 -2.78 13.08
N ILE A 12 0.46 -3.54 12.08
CA ILE A 12 -0.37 -3.02 10.99
C ILE A 12 -1.70 -2.45 11.52
N ARG A 13 -2.37 -3.19 12.41
CA ARG A 13 -3.60 -2.72 13.07
C ARG A 13 -3.38 -1.45 13.89
N GLU A 14 -2.26 -1.34 14.61
CA GLU A 14 -1.90 -0.14 15.37
C GLU A 14 -1.70 1.08 14.46
N ILE A 15 -1.02 0.92 13.32
CA ILE A 15 -0.84 2.00 12.32
C ILE A 15 -2.21 2.45 11.78
N PHE A 16 -3.05 1.50 11.40
CA PHE A 16 -4.40 1.79 10.90
C PHE A 16 -5.26 2.51 11.94
N ALA A 17 -5.27 2.02 13.19
CA ALA A 17 -6.00 2.64 14.29
C ALA A 17 -5.52 4.06 14.58
N GLY A 18 -4.22 4.34 14.40
CA GLY A 18 -3.66 5.69 14.45
C GLY A 18 -4.29 6.62 13.41
N ALA A 19 -4.31 6.20 12.14
CA ALA A 19 -4.91 6.98 11.05
C ALA A 19 -6.40 7.30 11.29
N VAL A 20 -7.16 6.31 11.79
CA VAL A 20 -8.57 6.51 12.16
C VAL A 20 -8.71 7.49 13.33
N SER A 21 -7.84 7.36 14.34
CA SER A 21 -7.82 8.27 15.50
C SER A 21 -7.45 9.70 15.10
N ASP A 22 -6.62 9.88 14.08
CA ASP A 22 -6.27 11.18 13.50
C ASP A 22 -7.41 11.79 12.67
N GLY A 23 -8.48 11.03 12.43
CA GLY A 23 -9.74 11.48 11.86
C GLY A 23 -10.01 10.97 10.44
N LEU A 24 -9.31 9.94 9.99
CA LEU A 24 -9.75 9.19 8.83
C LEU A 24 -11.03 8.42 9.19
N ARG A 25 -12.05 8.47 8.34
CA ARG A 25 -13.24 7.66 8.54
C ARG A 25 -12.95 6.19 8.28
N ALA A 26 -13.27 5.32 9.25
CA ALA A 26 -13.06 3.88 9.11
C ALA A 26 -13.90 3.26 7.97
N ASP A 27 -15.05 3.86 7.63
CA ASP A 27 -15.91 3.43 6.52
C ASP A 27 -15.42 3.89 5.13
N SER A 28 -14.34 4.68 5.07
CA SER A 28 -13.70 5.07 3.79
C SER A 28 -12.85 3.95 3.17
N VAL A 29 -12.66 2.84 3.90
CA VAL A 29 -11.91 1.68 3.44
C VAL A 29 -12.71 0.39 3.61
N ARG A 30 -12.28 -0.64 2.88
CA ARG A 30 -12.84 -1.97 2.98
C ARG A 30 -11.77 -3.02 2.78
N GLY A 31 -11.75 -3.99 3.68
CA GLY A 31 -10.87 -5.15 3.64
C GLY A 31 -11.21 -6.17 2.57
N ALA A 32 -10.18 -6.91 2.14
CA ALA A 32 -10.30 -8.15 1.38
C ALA A 32 -10.39 -9.36 2.32
N SER A 33 -11.10 -10.40 1.88
CA SER A 33 -11.13 -11.70 2.54
C SER A 33 -9.86 -12.50 2.24
N ASP A 34 -9.56 -13.50 3.07
CA ASP A 34 -8.39 -14.36 2.87
C ASP A 34 -8.41 -15.07 1.50
N ALA A 35 -9.59 -15.49 1.02
CA ALA A 35 -9.72 -16.10 -0.30
C ALA A 35 -9.40 -15.14 -1.45
N GLU A 36 -9.75 -13.86 -1.32
CA GLU A 36 -9.38 -12.84 -2.32
C GLU A 36 -7.90 -12.53 -2.29
N ILE A 37 -7.30 -12.49 -1.10
CA ILE A 37 -5.86 -12.28 -0.92
C ILE A 37 -5.07 -13.45 -1.52
N ASP A 38 -5.51 -14.68 -1.27
CA ASP A 38 -4.86 -15.87 -1.81
C ASP A 38 -5.01 -15.94 -3.34
N GLY A 39 -6.18 -15.58 -3.88
CA GLY A 39 -6.41 -15.49 -5.32
C GLY A 39 -5.51 -14.43 -5.98
N TRP A 40 -5.45 -13.23 -5.39
CA TRP A 40 -4.58 -12.14 -5.84
C TRP A 40 -3.10 -12.54 -5.87
N ALA A 41 -2.61 -13.20 -4.82
CA ALA A 41 -1.22 -13.65 -4.76
C ALA A 41 -0.92 -14.73 -5.80
N ALA A 42 -1.85 -15.68 -5.98
CA ALA A 42 -1.73 -16.73 -6.99
C ALA A 42 -1.71 -16.17 -8.42
N GLU A 43 -2.52 -15.14 -8.71
CA GLU A 43 -2.52 -14.45 -10.01
C GLU A 43 -1.19 -13.75 -10.34
N GLN A 44 -0.46 -13.33 -9.30
CA GLN A 44 0.88 -12.75 -9.44
C GLN A 44 2.00 -13.80 -9.50
N GLY A 45 1.70 -15.08 -9.27
CA GLY A 45 2.69 -16.14 -9.23
C GLY A 45 3.48 -16.21 -7.92
N ALA A 46 3.05 -15.48 -6.88
CA ALA A 46 3.73 -15.49 -5.59
C ALA A 46 3.51 -16.79 -4.83
N ARG A 47 4.56 -17.27 -4.15
CA ARG A 47 4.53 -18.52 -3.38
C ARG A 47 3.75 -18.39 -2.07
N ALA A 48 3.81 -17.23 -1.44
CA ALA A 48 3.18 -16.94 -0.17
C ALA A 48 2.82 -15.47 -0.07
N VAL A 49 1.88 -15.15 0.83
CA VAL A 49 1.58 -13.77 1.22
C VAL A 49 2.14 -13.54 2.62
N PRO A 50 3.09 -12.59 2.80
CA PRO A 50 3.58 -12.23 4.11
C PRO A 50 2.45 -11.85 5.07
N GLU A 51 2.63 -12.14 6.35
CA GLU A 51 1.63 -11.85 7.38
C GLU A 51 1.25 -10.37 7.43
N ALA A 52 2.23 -9.47 7.36
CA ALA A 52 2.01 -8.03 7.33
C ALA A 52 1.23 -7.59 6.07
N VAL A 53 1.56 -8.12 4.89
CA VAL A 53 0.83 -7.82 3.64
C VAL A 53 -0.63 -8.27 3.75
N ARG A 54 -0.84 -9.49 4.25
CA ARG A 54 -2.18 -10.03 4.46
C ARG A 54 -3.00 -9.13 5.38
N GLU A 55 -2.42 -8.65 6.47
CA GLU A 55 -3.13 -7.77 7.39
C GLU A 55 -3.45 -6.40 6.77
N VAL A 56 -2.56 -5.83 5.96
CA VAL A 56 -2.86 -4.59 5.21
C VAL A 56 -4.06 -4.82 4.30
N LEU A 57 -4.07 -5.91 3.52
CA LEU A 57 -5.17 -6.22 2.61
C LEU A 57 -6.48 -6.54 3.34
N ARG A 58 -6.43 -7.15 4.53
CA ARG A 58 -7.62 -7.34 5.38
C ARG A 58 -8.23 -6.03 5.88
N LEU A 59 -7.46 -4.96 5.95
CA LEU A 59 -7.97 -3.65 6.38
C LEU A 59 -8.43 -2.81 5.18
N ILE A 60 -7.64 -2.77 4.10
CA ILE A 60 -7.81 -1.80 3.00
C ILE A 60 -7.77 -2.42 1.59
N GLY A 61 -7.82 -3.75 1.48
CA GLY A 61 -7.53 -4.46 0.23
C GLY A 61 -8.61 -4.42 -0.85
N ARG A 62 -9.87 -4.08 -0.53
CA ARG A 62 -10.94 -3.88 -1.54
C ARG A 62 -11.10 -2.41 -1.90
N ASP A 63 -11.17 -1.54 -0.89
CA ASP A 63 -11.18 -0.09 -1.07
C ASP A 63 -10.16 0.52 -0.12
N HIS A 64 -9.25 1.33 -0.67
CA HIS A 64 -8.11 1.86 0.08
C HIS A 64 -8.28 3.34 0.49
N GLY A 65 -9.44 3.95 0.25
CA GLY A 65 -9.75 5.30 0.69
C GLY A 65 -8.68 6.32 0.30
N LEU A 66 -8.05 6.95 1.29
CA LEU A 66 -6.99 7.95 1.09
C LEU A 66 -5.58 7.37 0.96
N TRP A 67 -5.36 6.09 1.24
CA TRP A 67 -4.03 5.48 1.08
C TRP A 67 -3.61 5.56 -0.38
N LEU A 68 -2.48 6.23 -0.65
CA LEU A 68 -1.92 6.43 -1.99
C LEU A 68 -2.94 6.85 -3.06
N ALA A 69 -3.81 7.80 -2.72
CA ALA A 69 -4.83 8.30 -3.64
C ALA A 69 -4.25 8.64 -5.03
N GLY A 70 -4.81 8.01 -6.07
CA GLY A 70 -4.32 8.12 -7.46
C GLY A 70 -3.38 6.99 -7.91
N SER A 71 -3.13 6.00 -7.05
CA SER A 71 -2.40 4.77 -7.38
C SER A 71 -3.32 3.55 -7.23
N SER A 72 -2.98 2.46 -7.90
CA SER A 72 -3.64 1.17 -7.71
C SER A 72 -3.08 0.50 -6.46
N LEU A 73 -3.97 0.13 -5.53
CA LEU A 73 -3.64 -0.66 -4.34
C LEU A 73 -4.80 -1.63 -4.05
N GLY A 74 -4.47 -2.86 -3.67
CA GLY A 74 -5.44 -3.86 -3.25
C GLY A 74 -5.75 -4.94 -4.28
N VAL A 75 -6.49 -5.95 -3.85
CA VAL A 75 -6.66 -7.25 -4.56
C VAL A 75 -7.38 -7.12 -5.90
N GLY A 76 -8.23 -6.10 -6.06
CA GLY A 76 -8.95 -5.84 -7.30
C GLY A 76 -8.24 -4.86 -8.24
N ALA A 77 -7.32 -4.04 -7.72
CA ALA A 77 -6.70 -2.95 -8.48
C ALA A 77 -5.30 -3.32 -9.00
N VAL A 78 -4.54 -4.11 -8.24
CA VAL A 78 -3.22 -4.60 -8.63
C VAL A 78 -3.36 -6.04 -9.09
N GLN A 79 -3.40 -6.24 -10.40
CA GLN A 79 -3.61 -7.55 -11.02
C GLN A 79 -2.37 -7.97 -11.84
N ARG A 80 -2.51 -9.04 -12.62
CA ARG A 80 -1.45 -9.59 -13.48
C ARG A 80 -0.78 -8.57 -14.41
N ASP A 81 -1.50 -7.56 -14.89
CA ASP A 81 -0.92 -6.53 -15.76
C ASP A 81 0.13 -5.69 -15.03
N ALA A 82 -0.11 -5.33 -13.76
CA ALA A 82 0.87 -4.63 -12.94
C ALA A 82 2.16 -5.46 -12.75
N LYS A 83 2.01 -6.79 -12.59
CA LYS A 83 3.15 -7.73 -12.54
C LYS A 83 3.91 -7.77 -13.87
N ASN A 84 3.20 -7.81 -15.00
CA ASN A 84 3.83 -7.78 -16.33
C ASN A 84 4.60 -6.46 -16.55
N HIS A 85 4.04 -5.33 -16.12
CA HIS A 85 4.72 -4.04 -16.20
C HIS A 85 5.97 -4.00 -15.34
N LEU A 86 5.89 -4.47 -14.08
CA LEU A 86 7.06 -4.61 -13.22
C LEU A 86 8.17 -5.41 -13.90
N LEU A 87 7.86 -6.61 -14.41
CA LEU A 87 8.85 -7.48 -15.04
C LEU A 87 9.48 -6.80 -16.27
N ALA A 88 8.69 -6.12 -17.10
CA ALA A 88 9.20 -5.35 -18.23
C ALA A 88 10.15 -4.23 -17.77
N THR A 89 9.78 -3.48 -16.74
CA THR A 89 10.64 -2.44 -16.14
C THR A 89 11.97 -3.04 -15.65
N LEU A 90 11.93 -4.19 -14.97
CA LEU A 90 13.11 -4.86 -14.43
C LEU A 90 14.08 -5.36 -15.51
N THR A 91 13.61 -5.72 -16.72
CA THR A 91 14.52 -6.15 -17.82
C THR A 91 15.53 -5.08 -18.24
N THR A 92 15.24 -3.82 -17.96
CA THR A 92 16.14 -2.69 -18.23
C THR A 92 17.07 -2.38 -17.07
N MET A 93 16.88 -3.08 -15.94
CA MET A 93 17.63 -2.93 -14.70
C MET A 93 18.57 -4.14 -14.54
N ASN A 94 19.68 -3.95 -13.83
CA ASN A 94 20.68 -5.00 -13.64
C ASN A 94 20.25 -6.00 -12.54
N ASP A 95 19.10 -6.64 -12.74
CA ASP A 95 18.45 -7.63 -11.87
C ASP A 95 18.46 -7.27 -10.37
N PRO A 96 17.73 -6.21 -9.97
CA PRO A 96 17.78 -5.70 -8.60
C PRO A 96 17.06 -6.59 -7.57
N LEU A 97 16.15 -7.45 -8.01
CA LEU A 97 15.42 -8.40 -7.14
C LEU A 97 16.01 -9.81 -7.29
N GLU A 98 16.02 -10.57 -6.20
CA GLU A 98 16.52 -11.95 -6.16
C GLU A 98 15.55 -12.94 -6.83
N ASP A 99 14.23 -12.73 -6.67
CA ASP A 99 13.18 -13.49 -7.36
C ASP A 99 12.09 -12.55 -7.92
N PRO A 100 12.35 -11.92 -9.09
CA PRO A 100 11.39 -11.06 -9.76
C PRO A 100 10.06 -11.75 -10.10
N GLU A 101 10.10 -13.03 -10.48
CA GLU A 101 8.94 -13.80 -10.94
C GLU A 101 8.02 -14.17 -9.77
N GLY A 102 8.56 -14.49 -8.61
CA GLY A 102 7.80 -14.73 -7.38
C GLY A 102 7.36 -13.48 -6.62
N ALA A 103 7.82 -12.29 -7.04
CA ALA A 103 7.56 -11.03 -6.34
C ALA A 103 6.08 -10.64 -6.26
N LEU A 104 5.68 -9.98 -5.17
CA LEU A 104 4.35 -9.39 -4.97
C LEU A 104 4.39 -7.88 -5.24
N VAL A 105 3.68 -7.43 -6.26
CA VAL A 105 3.38 -6.00 -6.47
C VAL A 105 2.28 -5.60 -5.48
N LEU A 106 2.59 -4.68 -4.58
CA LEU A 106 1.64 -4.12 -3.61
C LEU A 106 0.91 -2.89 -4.17
N VAL A 107 1.62 -2.10 -4.97
CA VAL A 107 1.15 -0.83 -5.55
C VAL A 107 1.68 -0.70 -6.96
N GLU A 108 0.82 -0.21 -7.85
CA GLU A 108 1.22 0.33 -9.15
C GLU A 108 0.80 1.80 -9.21
N HIS A 109 1.76 2.66 -9.54
CA HIS A 109 1.51 4.05 -9.84
C HIS A 109 1.81 4.31 -11.32
N GLN A 110 0.75 4.51 -12.10
CA GLN A 110 0.81 4.88 -13.52
C GLN A 110 1.68 3.95 -14.39
N SER A 111 1.79 2.67 -14.01
CA SER A 111 2.51 1.64 -14.75
C SER A 111 4.03 1.87 -14.92
N TYR A 112 4.62 2.79 -14.16
CA TYR A 112 6.08 3.01 -14.18
C TYR A 112 6.72 3.02 -12.79
N THR A 113 5.93 3.14 -11.72
CA THR A 113 6.42 3.03 -10.34
C THR A 113 5.67 1.93 -9.60
N PHE A 114 6.41 1.07 -8.89
CA PHE A 114 5.89 -0.09 -8.20
C PHE A 114 6.44 -0.18 -6.78
N HIS A 115 5.58 -0.58 -5.83
CA HIS A 115 6.03 -1.03 -4.51
C HIS A 115 5.94 -2.55 -4.46
N VAL A 116 7.04 -3.22 -4.14
CA VAL A 116 7.19 -4.66 -4.39
C VAL A 116 7.81 -5.36 -3.19
N VAL A 117 7.29 -6.53 -2.83
CA VAL A 117 8.00 -7.50 -1.99
C VAL A 117 8.66 -8.52 -2.91
N ASP A 118 9.98 -8.67 -2.80
CA ASP A 118 10.74 -9.66 -3.55
C ASP A 118 10.24 -11.09 -3.24
N GLY A 119 10.10 -11.94 -4.28
CA GLY A 119 9.66 -13.33 -4.17
C GLY A 119 10.52 -14.16 -3.22
N ALA A 120 11.81 -13.83 -3.13
CA ALA A 120 12.75 -14.52 -2.26
C ALA A 120 12.50 -14.24 -0.77
N LYS A 121 11.69 -13.23 -0.45
CA LYS A 121 11.44 -12.76 0.92
C LYS A 121 9.98 -12.96 1.36
N THR A 122 9.12 -13.57 0.54
CA THR A 122 7.70 -13.74 0.89
C THR A 122 7.44 -14.64 2.11
N ASP A 123 8.42 -15.48 2.47
CA ASP A 123 8.37 -16.34 3.66
C ASP A 123 8.68 -15.57 4.96
N LEU A 124 9.18 -14.33 4.88
CA LEU A 124 9.31 -13.46 6.05
C LEU A 124 7.93 -12.93 6.45
N PRO A 125 7.65 -12.80 7.75
CA PRO A 125 6.35 -12.30 8.21
C PRO A 125 6.14 -10.80 7.93
N ASP A 126 7.23 -10.03 7.88
CA ASP A 126 7.23 -8.57 7.62
C ASP A 126 8.45 -8.18 6.74
N PRO A 127 8.46 -8.58 5.45
CA PRO A 127 9.62 -8.41 4.57
C PRO A 127 9.85 -6.96 4.17
N PRO A 128 11.06 -6.62 3.67
CA PRO A 128 11.31 -5.31 3.08
C PRO A 128 10.45 -5.07 1.83
N VAL A 129 10.21 -3.78 1.55
CA VAL A 129 9.50 -3.32 0.36
C VAL A 129 10.44 -2.50 -0.51
N TRP A 130 10.52 -2.89 -1.77
CA TRP A 130 11.28 -2.23 -2.81
C TRP A 130 10.44 -1.17 -3.50
N LEU A 131 11.06 -0.04 -3.83
CA LEU A 131 10.55 0.95 -4.77
C LEU A 131 11.24 0.72 -6.10
N VAL A 132 10.46 0.43 -7.13
CA VAL A 132 10.96 0.24 -8.50
C VAL A 132 10.35 1.33 -9.37
N THR A 133 11.17 2.16 -10.00
CA THR A 133 10.73 3.23 -10.89
C THR A 133 11.47 3.14 -12.22
N GLU A 134 10.70 3.03 -13.31
CA GLU A 134 11.24 3.01 -14.67
C GLU A 134 12.11 4.26 -14.93
N GLY A 135 13.33 4.03 -15.42
CA GLY A 135 14.29 5.10 -15.72
C GLY A 135 15.04 5.68 -14.51
N GLU A 136 14.64 5.39 -13.27
CA GLU A 136 15.35 5.83 -12.05
C GLU A 136 16.12 4.69 -11.39
N GLY A 137 15.50 3.51 -11.27
CA GLY A 137 16.13 2.32 -10.70
C GLY A 137 15.23 1.57 -9.72
N ALA A 138 15.84 0.71 -8.93
CA ALA A 138 15.20 -0.07 -7.90
C ALA A 138 16.00 0.01 -6.60
N GLU A 139 15.33 0.28 -5.49
CA GLU A 139 15.95 0.34 -4.18
C GLU A 139 15.05 -0.30 -3.11
N GLU A 140 15.68 -0.92 -2.11
CA GLU A 140 15.00 -1.37 -0.91
C GLU A 140 14.63 -0.14 -0.05
N GLN A 141 13.54 0.52 -0.41
CA GLN A 141 13.14 1.81 0.17
C GLN A 141 12.61 1.70 1.60
N TRP A 142 12.00 0.57 1.96
CA TRP A 142 11.46 0.33 3.29
C TRP A 142 11.93 -1.01 3.86
N GLU A 143 12.45 -1.00 5.08
CA GLU A 143 12.96 -2.18 5.77
C GLU A 143 11.88 -3.24 6.10
N SER A 144 10.59 -2.90 6.01
CA SER A 144 9.47 -3.80 6.30
C SER A 144 8.16 -3.33 5.65
N VAL A 145 7.19 -4.23 5.49
CA VAL A 145 5.82 -3.88 5.08
C VAL A 145 5.16 -2.97 6.12
N SER A 146 5.45 -3.16 7.41
CA SER A 146 4.98 -2.25 8.45
C SER A 146 5.54 -0.84 8.32
N SER A 147 6.83 -0.68 8.00
CA SER A 147 7.43 0.65 7.81
C SER A 147 6.92 1.30 6.52
N TRP A 148 6.73 0.52 5.46
CA TRP A 148 6.04 0.95 4.25
C TRP A 148 4.61 1.44 4.54
N PHE A 149 3.79 0.64 5.22
CA PHE A 149 2.40 0.97 5.51
C PHE A 149 2.27 2.26 6.35
N ARG A 150 3.18 2.45 7.31
CA ARG A 150 3.30 3.70 8.07
C ARG A 150 3.67 4.88 7.16
N ALA A 151 4.64 4.71 6.27
CA ALA A 151 5.09 5.77 5.38
C ALA A 151 4.00 6.24 4.40
N ILE A 152 3.14 5.32 3.95
CA ILE A 152 2.04 5.64 3.03
C ILE A 152 0.73 6.01 3.75
N THR A 153 0.75 6.08 5.09
CA THR A 153 -0.42 6.45 5.89
C THR A 153 -0.85 7.89 5.54
N PRO A 154 -2.14 8.13 5.27
CA PRO A 154 -2.64 9.47 4.95
C PRO A 154 -2.41 10.47 6.08
N ASP A 155 -1.86 11.64 5.75
CA ASP A 155 -1.77 12.78 6.66
C ASP A 155 -3.12 13.53 6.71
N VAL A 156 -3.98 13.09 7.62
CA VAL A 156 -5.35 13.66 7.78
C VAL A 156 -5.30 15.15 8.11
N ALA A 157 -4.32 15.61 8.88
CA ALA A 157 -4.18 17.02 9.24
C ALA A 157 -3.89 17.87 7.99
N ARG A 158 -2.98 17.42 7.12
CA ARG A 158 -2.69 18.09 5.85
C ARG A 158 -3.89 18.09 4.90
N TYR A 159 -4.67 17.01 4.85
CA TYR A 159 -5.90 17.00 4.05
C TYR A 159 -6.94 17.98 4.59
N ARG A 160 -7.09 18.11 5.91
CA ARG A 160 -7.98 19.13 6.51
C ARG A 160 -7.54 20.54 6.18
N GLU A 161 -6.27 20.86 6.35
CA GLU A 161 -5.71 22.16 5.96
C GLU A 161 -6.00 22.48 4.49
N ARG A 162 -5.83 21.48 3.60
CA ARG A 162 -6.17 21.63 2.18
C ARG A 162 -7.65 21.93 1.95
N LEU A 163 -8.57 21.33 2.72
CA LEU A 163 -10.00 21.65 2.64
C LEU A 163 -10.30 23.08 3.10
N GLU A 164 -9.72 23.50 4.22
CA GLU A 164 -9.87 24.85 4.78
C GLU A 164 -9.44 25.90 3.75
N VAL A 165 -8.24 25.75 3.18
CA VAL A 165 -7.73 26.65 2.13
C VAL A 165 -8.66 26.67 0.91
N MET A 166 -9.20 25.52 0.48
CA MET A 166 -10.14 25.47 -0.65
C MET A 166 -11.44 26.22 -0.36
N GLN A 167 -11.95 26.11 0.87
CA GLN A 167 -13.16 26.80 1.31
C GLN A 167 -12.94 28.32 1.39
N GLU A 168 -11.81 28.75 1.94
CA GLU A 168 -11.40 30.17 1.99
C GLU A 168 -11.27 30.79 0.60
N LEU A 169 -10.72 30.03 -0.36
CA LEU A 169 -10.60 30.44 -1.76
C LEU A 169 -11.93 30.38 -2.53
N GLY A 170 -13.05 30.06 -1.87
CA GLY A 170 -14.37 30.04 -2.47
C GLY A 170 -14.56 28.95 -3.53
N ARG A 171 -13.80 27.83 -3.45
CA ARG A 171 -13.95 26.72 -4.40
C ARG A 171 -15.33 26.10 -4.25
N ARG A 172 -16.16 26.21 -5.29
CA ARG A 172 -17.54 25.70 -5.31
C ARG A 172 -17.65 24.18 -5.27
N ARG A 173 -16.61 23.46 -5.69
CA ARG A 173 -16.60 21.99 -5.69
C ARG A 173 -15.62 21.48 -4.63
N ILE A 174 -16.19 20.84 -3.61
CA ILE A 174 -15.42 20.09 -2.63
C ILE A 174 -14.90 18.81 -3.32
N PRO A 175 -13.61 18.47 -3.15
CA PRO A 175 -13.08 17.23 -3.72
C PRO A 175 -13.76 16.00 -3.13
N ASP A 176 -13.93 14.97 -3.95
CA ASP A 176 -14.63 13.74 -3.53
C ASP A 176 -13.93 13.05 -2.34
N TRP A 177 -12.61 13.21 -2.21
CA TRP A 177 -11.84 12.66 -1.09
C TRP A 177 -12.18 13.30 0.28
N ALA A 178 -12.79 14.48 0.29
CA ALA A 178 -13.19 15.15 1.54
C ALA A 178 -14.17 14.32 2.36
N GLN A 179 -14.96 13.46 1.70
CA GLN A 179 -15.93 12.59 2.36
C GLN A 179 -15.27 11.51 3.23
N TYR A 180 -13.96 11.28 3.08
CA TYR A 180 -13.21 10.24 3.80
C TYR A 180 -12.62 10.71 5.13
N ILE A 181 -12.83 11.98 5.50
CA ILE A 181 -12.27 12.58 6.72
C ILE A 181 -13.42 13.01 7.63
N GLU A 182 -13.27 12.73 8.92
CA GLU A 182 -14.22 13.20 9.93
C GLU A 182 -14.18 14.73 10.04
N PRO A 183 -15.35 15.39 10.08
CA PRO A 183 -15.46 16.80 10.44
C PRO A 183 -14.75 17.06 11.79
N ARG A 184 -14.23 18.27 11.96
CA ARG A 184 -13.76 18.73 13.28
C ARG A 184 -14.92 18.94 14.25
#